data_AF-A0A8K0JYD6-F1
#
_entry.id   AF-A0A8K0JYD6-F1
#
_cell.length_a   1.000
_cell.length_b   1.000
_cell.length_c   1.000
_cell.angle_alpha   90.00
_cell.angle_beta   90.00
_cell.angle_gamma   90.00
#
_symmetry.space_group_name_H-M   'P 1'
#
loop_
_entity.id
_entity.type
_entity.pdbx_description
1 polymer ?
#
loop_
_entity_poly.entity_id
_entity_poly.type
_entity_poly.pdbx_seq_one_letter_code
_entity_poly.pdbx_strand_id
1 'polypeptide(L)' 'MALIIFHVDKGPFYEDFYQCVTYGFYTSPWQEQLYTTFSLVCMFVLPLVILVSTYVSTIITIARE' A
#
# COMPACT_ATOMS: atom_id res chain seq x y z
N MET A 1 -6.31 0.63 -8.67
CA MET A 1 -6.25 1.94 -7.99
C MET A 1 -4.91 2.62 -8.25
N ALA A 2 -3.79 2.00 -7.89
CA ALA A 2 -2.43 2.50 -8.13
C ALA A 2 -2.20 3.12 -9.52
N LEU A 3 -2.53 2.38 -10.59
CA LEU A 3 -2.28 2.77 -11.99
C LEU A 3 -2.91 4.12 -12.43
N ILE A 4 -3.86 4.66 -11.66
CA ILE A 4 -4.55 5.93 -11.99
C ILE A 4 -3.87 7.13 -11.33
N ILE A 5 -3.16 6.92 -10.23
CA ILE A 5 -2.57 7.98 -9.40
C ILE A 5 -1.14 8.33 -9.88
N PHE A 6 -0.42 7.31 -10.34
CA PHE A 6 0.94 7.46 -10.83
C PHE A 6 0.95 8.10 -12.22
N HIS A 7 1.73 9.17 -12.39
CA HIS A 7 1.96 9.82 -13.67
C HIS A 7 3.44 10.17 -13.83
N VAL A 8 3.89 10.45 -15.05
CA VAL A 8 5.27 10.89 -15.30
C VAL A 8 5.30 12.41 -15.28
N ASP A 9 6.23 12.97 -14.51
CA ASP A 9 6.45 14.41 -14.43
C ASP A 9 7.96 14.74 -14.43
N LYS A 10 8.29 15.97 -14.82
CA LYS A 10 9.67 16.48 -14.80
C LYS A 10 10.04 16.90 -13.39
N GLY A 11 11.16 16.39 -12.87
CA GLY A 11 11.67 16.77 -11.55
C GLY A 11 12.16 18.23 -11.51
N PRO A 12 12.17 18.88 -10.33
CA PRO A 12 12.65 20.26 -10.15
C PRO A 12 14.19 20.32 -10.11
N PHE A 13 14.85 19.78 -11.13
CA PHE A 13 16.30 19.72 -11.26
C PHE A 13 16.77 20.49 -12.51
N TYR A 14 18.06 20.83 -12.57
CA TYR A 14 18.63 21.54 -13.72
C TYR A 14 18.64 20.65 -14.97
N GLU A 15 18.85 19.35 -14.77
CA GLU A 15 18.82 18.31 -15.79
C GLU A 15 17.39 17.88 -16.14
N ASP A 16 17.18 17.45 -17.38
CA ASP A 16 15.93 16.87 -17.83
C ASP A 16 15.72 15.45 -17.25
N PHE A 17 15.25 15.39 -16.01
CA PHE A 17 14.91 14.14 -15.33
C PHE A 17 13.40 13.94 -15.26
N TYR A 18 12.93 12.80 -15.78
CA TYR A 18 11.53 12.40 -15.75
C TYR A 18 11.34 11.23 -14.79
N GLN A 19 10.38 11.36 -13.88
CA GLN A 19 10.09 10.35 -12.87
C GLN A 19 8.60 10.05 -12.78
N CYS A 20 8.28 8.82 -12.37
CA CYS A 20 6.92 8.44 -12.05
C CYS A 20 6.58 8.88 -10.63
N VAL A 21 5.58 9.74 -10.50
CA VAL A 21 5.27 10.48 -9.28
C VAL A 21 3.80 10.42 -8.95
N THR A 22 3.48 10.71 -7.69
CA THR A 22 2.12 10.83 -7.16
C THR A 22 1.80 12.26 -6.68
N TYR A 23 2.81 13.13 -6.56
CA TYR A 23 2.61 14.51 -6.11
C TYR A 23 1.80 15.31 -7.15
N GLY A 24 0.98 16.26 -6.71
CA GLY A 24 0.14 17.07 -7.61
C GLY A 24 -1.13 16.38 -8.12
N PHE A 25 -1.30 15.08 -7.90
CA PHE A 25 -2.55 14.36 -8.21
C PHE A 25 -3.64 14.60 -7.16
N TYR A 26 -3.27 14.69 -5.88
CA TYR A 26 -4.20 14.89 -4.78
C TYR A 26 -4.47 16.38 -4.52
N THR A 27 -5.74 16.74 -4.34
CA THR A 27 -6.15 18.12 -4.04
C THR A 27 -6.01 18.47 -2.56
N SER A 28 -5.94 17.46 -1.70
CA SER A 28 -5.80 17.65 -0.25
C SER A 28 -4.93 16.56 0.38
N PRO A 29 -4.10 16.90 1.39
CA PRO A 29 -3.10 15.97 1.95
C PRO A 29 -3.70 14.72 2.60
N TRP A 30 -4.94 14.78 3.08
CA TRP A 30 -5.62 13.64 3.68
C TRP A 30 -5.90 12.51 2.67
N GLN A 31 -6.01 12.82 1.37
CA GLN A 31 -6.28 11.81 0.34
C GLN A 31 -5.09 10.87 0.15
N GLU A 32 -3.87 11.43 0.14
CA GLU A 32 -2.62 10.66 0.05
C GLU A 32 -2.41 9.78 1.28
N GLN A 33 -2.73 10.32 2.47
CA GLN A 33 -2.64 9.58 3.72
C GLN A 33 -3.63 8.41 3.77
N LEU A 34 -4.88 8.62 3.33
CA LEU A 34 -5.87 7.53 3.23
C LEU A 34 -5.44 6.47 2.23
N TYR A 35 -4.96 6.86 1.04
CA TYR A 35 -4.52 5.92 0.03
C TYR A 35 -3.36 5.04 0.54
N THR A 36 -2.34 5.66 1.12
CA THR A 36 -1.18 4.95 1.66
C THR A 36 -1.58 4.02 2.80
N THR A 37 -2.42 4.49 3.73
CA THR A 37 -2.89 3.68 4.87
C THR A 37 -3.75 2.52 4.40
N PHE A 38 -4.69 2.76 3.49
CA PHE A 38 -5.53 1.71 2.91
C PHE A 38 -4.68 0.66 2.18
N SER A 39 -3.70 1.10 1.38
CA SER A 39 -2.78 0.21 0.69
C SER A 39 -1.98 -0.66 1.67
N LEU A 40 -1.46 -0.08 2.76
CA LEU A 40 -0.76 -0.82 3.81
C LEU A 40 -1.67 -1.87 4.45
N VAL A 41 -2.91 -1.48 4.76
CA VAL A 41 -3.87 -2.40 5.38
C VAL A 41 -4.18 -3.56 4.45
N CYS A 42 -4.50 -3.30 3.18
CA CYS A 42 -4.88 -4.35 2.23
C CYS A 42 -3.71 -5.23 1.78
N MET A 43 -2.52 -4.67 1.57
CA MET A 43 -1.38 -5.42 1.05
C MET A 43 -0.59 -6.15 2.14
N PHE A 44 -0.62 -5.66 3.39
CA PHE A 44 0.19 -6.22 4.47
C PHE A 44 -0.63 -6.66 5.68
N VAL A 45 -1.36 -5.74 6.32
CA VAL A 45 -2.00 -6.02 7.63
C VAL A 45 -3.06 -7.11 7.51
N LEU A 46 -3.97 -6.98 6.54
CA LEU A 46 -5.07 -7.94 6.35
C LEU A 46 -4.54 -9.33 5.97
N PRO A 47 -3.62 -9.48 4.98
CA PRO A 47 -3.00 -10.77 4.70
C PRO A 47 -2.29 -11.38 5.90
N LEU A 48 -1.58 -10.57 6.70
CA LEU A 48 -0.87 -11.04 7.89
C LEU A 48 -1.83 -11.55 8.97
N VAL A 49 -2.94 -10.85 9.21
CA VAL A 49 -3.99 -11.30 10.15
C VAL A 49 -4.62 -12.61 9.70
N ILE A 50 -4.90 -12.75 8.40
CA ILE A 50 -5.42 -14.01 7.85
C ILE A 50 -4.41 -15.14 8.05
N LEU A 51 -3.13 -14.90 7.77
CA LEU A 51 -2.07 -15.89 7.94
C LEU A 51 -1.95 -16.31 9.40
N VAL A 52 -1.82 -15.36 10.33
CA VAL A 52 -1.69 -15.63 11.76
C VAL A 52 -2.90 -16.40 12.28
N SER A 53 -4.12 -15.97 11.94
CA SER A 53 -5.34 -16.65 12.40
C SER A 53 -5.45 -18.08 11.86
N THR A 54 -5.08 -18.29 10.60
CA THR A 54 -5.07 -19.64 10.00
C THR A 54 -4.04 -20.53 10.69
N TYR A 55 -2.81 -20.04 10.89
CA TYR A 55 -1.76 -20.81 11.58
C TYR A 55 -2.12 -21.16 13.02
N VAL A 56 -2.65 -20.19 13.78
CA VAL A 56 -3.12 -20.42 15.14
C VAL A 56 -4.22 -21.48 15.14
N SER A 57 -5.17 -21.39 14.22
CA SER A 57 -6.25 -22.39 14.10
C SER A 57 -5.70 -23.77 13.77
N THR A 58 -4.76 -23.89 12.84
CA THR A 58 -4.10 -25.16 12.49
C THR A 58 -3.37 -25.76 13.68
N ILE A 59 -2.59 -24.98 14.43
CA ILE A 59 -1.87 -25.46 15.61
C ILE A 59 -2.85 -25.94 16.68
N ILE A 60 -3.92 -25.19 16.94
CA ILE A 60 -4.96 -25.59 17.89
C ILE A 60 -5.62 -26.89 17.46
N THR A 61 -5.93 -27.05 16.17
CA THR A 61 -6.52 -28.29 15.64
C THR A 61 -5.57 -29.48 15.83
N ILE A 62 -4.30 -29.34 15.47
CA ILE A 62 -3.29 -30.40 15.64
C ILE A 62 -3.09 -30.74 17.13
N ALA A 63 -3.08 -29.76 18.02
CA ALA A 63 -2.90 -29.99 19.45
C ALA A 63 -4.11 -30.63 20.15
N ARG A 64 -5.26 -30.70 19.45
CA ARG A 64 -6.49 -31.35 19.95
C ARG A 64 -6.63 -32.79 19.45
N GLU A 65 -5.81 -33.20 18.47
CA GLU A 65 -5.61 -34.61 18.10
C GLU A 65 -4.58 -35.25 19.03
#